data_AF-G0USR4-F1
#
_entry.id   AF-G0USR4-F1
#
_cell.length_a   1.000
_cell.length_b   1.000
_cell.length_c   1.000
_cell.angle_alpha   90.00
_cell.angle_beta   90.00
_cell.angle_gamma   90.00
#
_symmetry.space_group_name_H-M   'P 1'
#
loop_
_entity.id
_entity.type
_entity.pdbx_description
1 polymer ?
#
loop_
_entity_poly.entity_id
_entity_poly.type
_entity_poly.pdbx_seq_one_letter_code
_entity_poly.pdbx_strand_id
1 'polypeptide(L)'
;MTTMQKIDAMMTRFDRRSPRAAYAYVCEEMGIKTQRSVSVLLSDAPRDWEKHRVIDCSKCILGPKGCMAVLPLVLCSRSLRRVVFSGCHVTDEFISELTEILQDHGSIRSIDVSNNPLITVCSANPIIGMLRVNKNVVRFCVEDTHIGTNVMNIIDDICDKNQSEVANYYADDYFRMKYLFNFLDGDASGWVSLRGLVLNAPFPVLQEQLIEQIAMKKPKKRSDGTISVNTFLELVYHNYKTEVEIARRMNDLDVEYRNIVLNWKHLLEAMEGADDRADQSGEDDFSGLGEADHTDRAAVEKLNVVPPADFHRLRIRSHELSPEEAREIVLLAVRLQQDADAQAPGDDVVDAIPQIGINLTCRILRRAYRTVSQPEPLPRRFRFLQEHGEDYVPPMMRAGSRLISISKLSFLDGTSSHSFDSTSGPEETIFDEDENRKRWWALPPAMVRLIANFFNSEAAKLPKRRKSTLAISPRTQRDMGMERTSIPVSVFLSAEFSTDLETMKPRLITDRFLQYGIPIEESTITFQEMVNCLNEYYVEVSVDKLISVDTIREMTVPALEAVAAPRSSTSRSDIPKIFIDEVLL
;
A
#
# COMPACT_ATOMS: atom_id res chain seq x y z
N MET A 1 6.68 35.65 9.83
CA MET A 1 7.15 34.87 10.99
C MET A 1 6.63 33.46 10.79
N THR A 2 7.49 32.44 10.81
CA THR A 2 7.04 31.05 10.63
C THR A 2 6.19 30.62 11.82
N THR A 3 5.31 29.63 11.65
CA THR A 3 4.47 29.16 12.77
C THR A 3 5.30 28.66 13.94
N MET A 4 6.47 28.04 13.69
CA MET A 4 7.38 27.63 14.75
C MET A 4 7.92 28.83 15.56
N GLN A 5 8.25 29.94 14.91
CA GLN A 5 8.64 31.18 15.60
C GLN A 5 7.49 31.75 16.44
N LYS A 6 6.24 31.68 15.95
CA LYS A 6 5.05 32.07 16.72
C LYS A 6 4.87 31.17 17.95
N ILE A 7 5.01 29.86 17.78
CA ILE A 7 4.92 28.88 18.88
C ILE A 7 6.01 29.16 19.92
N ASP A 8 7.27 29.33 19.51
CA ASP A 8 8.38 29.57 20.43
C ASP A 8 8.23 30.90 21.17
N ALA A 9 7.75 31.95 20.50
CA ALA A 9 7.44 33.22 21.12
C ALA A 9 6.32 33.07 22.16
N MET A 10 5.26 32.31 21.84
CA MET A 10 4.13 32.07 22.75
C MET A 10 4.49 31.15 23.91
N MET A 11 5.29 30.10 23.68
CA MET A 11 5.79 29.23 24.73
C MET A 11 6.73 29.98 25.68
N THR A 12 7.56 30.88 25.16
CA THR A 12 8.39 31.79 25.95
C THR A 12 7.51 32.73 26.78
N ARG A 13 6.45 33.26 26.18
CA ARG A 13 5.45 34.10 26.85
C ARG A 13 4.73 33.36 27.99
N PHE A 14 4.54 32.05 27.86
CA PHE A 14 3.91 31.19 28.86
C PHE A 14 4.91 30.41 29.73
N ASP A 15 6.18 30.83 29.82
CA ASP A 15 7.17 30.03 30.55
C ASP A 15 6.73 29.74 31.99
N ARG A 16 6.81 28.45 32.34
CA ARG A 16 6.38 27.86 33.63
C ARG A 16 4.90 28.02 33.99
N ARG A 17 4.07 28.60 33.14
CA ARG A 17 2.62 28.70 33.37
C ARG A 17 1.95 27.37 33.04
N SER A 18 0.87 27.07 33.77
CA SER A 18 -0.06 26.01 33.38
C SER A 18 -0.96 26.50 32.24
N PRO A 19 -1.55 25.60 31.42
CA PRO A 19 -2.53 26.01 30.40
C PRO A 19 -3.67 26.87 30.96
N ARG A 20 -4.14 26.56 32.18
CA ARG A 20 -5.14 27.36 32.89
C ARG A 20 -4.62 28.77 33.24
N ALA A 21 -3.40 28.87 33.77
CA ALA A 21 -2.81 30.17 34.11
C ALA A 21 -2.48 31.00 32.86
N ALA A 22 -2.10 30.37 31.75
CA ALA A 22 -1.90 31.01 30.46
C ALA A 22 -3.23 31.57 29.91
N TYR A 23 -4.32 30.79 29.97
CA TYR A 23 -5.66 31.26 29.60
C TYR A 23 -6.09 32.49 30.42
N ALA A 24 -5.90 32.43 31.74
CA ALA A 24 -6.25 33.55 32.63
C ALA A 24 -5.46 34.82 32.28
N TYR A 25 -4.18 34.68 31.97
CA TYR A 25 -3.32 35.77 31.55
C TYR A 25 -3.71 36.37 30.19
N VAL A 26 -4.08 35.53 29.20
CA VAL A 26 -4.60 36.01 27.92
C VAL A 26 -5.92 36.75 28.10
N CYS A 27 -6.80 36.25 28.97
CA CYS A 27 -8.06 36.93 29.28
C CYS A 27 -7.83 38.32 29.90
N GLU A 28 -6.88 38.43 30.83
CA GLU A 28 -6.48 39.69 31.45
C GLU A 28 -5.96 40.69 30.42
N GLU A 29 -5.06 40.27 29.53
CA GLU A 29 -4.52 41.10 28.45
C GLU A 29 -5.62 41.62 27.50
N MET A 30 -6.59 40.76 27.18
CA MET A 30 -7.72 41.12 26.32
C MET A 30 -8.83 41.90 27.05
N GLY A 31 -8.69 42.15 28.35
CA GLY A 31 -9.69 42.85 29.17
C GLY A 31 -11.01 42.08 29.31
N ILE A 32 -10.97 40.75 29.26
CA ILE A 32 -12.16 39.88 29.41
C ILE A 32 -12.13 39.09 30.71
N LYS A 33 -13.31 38.81 31.25
CA LYS A 33 -13.45 37.99 32.46
C LYS A 33 -13.20 36.52 32.12
N THR A 34 -12.37 35.86 32.93
CA THR A 34 -12.09 34.43 32.79
C THR A 34 -13.35 33.58 32.97
N GLN A 35 -13.61 32.69 32.01
CA GLN A 35 -14.73 31.75 32.10
C GLN A 35 -14.33 30.52 32.93
N ARG A 36 -15.09 30.25 34.00
CA ARG A 36 -14.81 29.12 34.90
C ARG A 36 -14.89 27.78 34.17
N SER A 37 -15.83 27.63 33.24
CA SER A 37 -16.01 26.39 32.45
C SER A 37 -14.75 26.04 31.66
N VAL A 38 -14.17 27.01 30.94
CA VAL A 38 -12.91 26.81 30.18
C VAL A 38 -11.75 26.53 31.13
N SER A 39 -11.62 27.28 32.23
CA SER A 39 -10.56 27.04 33.21
C SER A 39 -10.58 25.62 33.81
N VAL A 40 -11.77 25.03 33.98
CA VAL A 40 -11.92 23.65 34.48
C VAL A 40 -11.48 22.61 33.45
N LEU A 41 -11.65 22.88 32.15
CA LEU A 41 -11.17 22.01 31.06
C LEU A 41 -9.64 21.97 30.98
N LEU A 42 -8.98 23.03 31.46
CA LEU A 42 -7.54 23.20 31.39
C LEU A 42 -6.83 22.70 32.67
N SER A 43 -5.68 22.04 32.48
CA SER A 43 -4.81 21.58 33.54
C SER A 43 -4.19 22.76 34.28
N ASP A 44 -4.06 22.59 35.60
CA ASP A 44 -3.41 23.55 36.48
C ASP A 44 -1.93 23.24 36.70
N ALA A 45 -1.46 22.08 36.22
CA ALA A 45 -0.06 21.71 36.35
C ALA A 45 0.80 22.57 35.42
N PRO A 46 1.91 23.15 35.92
CA PRO A 46 2.79 23.97 35.10
C PRO A 46 3.39 23.14 33.96
N ARG A 47 3.46 23.73 32.76
CA ARG A 47 3.96 23.08 31.53
C ARG A 47 3.18 21.85 31.06
N ASP A 48 1.99 21.58 31.59
CA ASP A 48 1.16 20.41 31.24
C ASP A 48 0.34 20.63 29.95
N TRP A 49 0.99 21.10 28.89
CA TRP A 49 0.37 21.40 27.59
C TRP A 49 0.00 20.14 26.81
N GLU A 50 0.65 19.02 27.11
CA GLU A 50 0.53 17.75 26.38
C GLU A 50 -0.67 16.90 26.82
N LYS A 51 -1.30 17.23 27.95
CA LYS A 51 -2.40 16.42 28.51
C LYS A 51 -3.73 16.61 27.77
N HIS A 52 -3.94 17.75 27.11
CA HIS A 52 -5.21 18.09 26.47
C HIS A 52 -5.24 17.57 25.05
N ARG A 53 -6.14 16.62 24.77
CA ARG A 53 -6.39 16.13 23.41
C ARG A 53 -7.62 16.72 22.77
N VAL A 54 -8.55 17.15 23.61
CA VAL A 54 -9.81 17.73 23.22
C VAL A 54 -10.00 19.00 24.02
N ILE A 55 -10.19 20.12 23.32
CA ILE A 55 -10.72 21.34 23.91
C ILE A 55 -12.14 21.46 23.39
N ASP A 56 -13.09 21.12 24.25
CA ASP A 56 -14.52 21.18 23.93
C ASP A 56 -15.17 22.37 24.65
N CYS A 57 -15.36 23.45 23.89
CA CYS A 57 -16.00 24.66 24.34
C CYS A 57 -17.51 24.70 24.05
N SER A 58 -18.13 23.63 23.52
CA SER A 58 -19.55 23.62 23.13
C SER A 58 -20.53 24.02 24.24
N LYS A 59 -20.15 23.79 25.50
CA LYS A 59 -20.93 24.14 26.70
C LYS A 59 -20.54 25.50 27.30
N CYS A 60 -19.68 26.27 26.65
CA CYS A 60 -19.13 27.52 27.14
C CYS A 60 -19.71 28.72 26.38
N ILE A 61 -20.25 29.69 27.11
CA ILE A 61 -20.72 30.96 26.53
C ILE A 61 -19.52 31.91 26.49
N LEU A 62 -18.72 31.82 25.43
CA LEU A 62 -17.49 32.59 25.29
C LEU A 62 -17.68 33.95 24.63
N GLY A 63 -18.53 34.00 23.59
CA GLY A 63 -18.58 35.14 22.69
C GLY A 63 -17.31 35.29 21.85
N PRO A 64 -17.28 36.21 20.88
CA PRO A 64 -16.16 36.32 19.93
C PRO A 64 -14.79 36.52 20.60
N LYS A 65 -14.70 37.45 21.56
CA LYS A 65 -13.45 37.72 22.29
C LYS A 65 -13.01 36.56 23.18
N GLY A 66 -13.98 35.83 23.78
CA GLY A 66 -13.68 34.67 24.60
C GLY A 66 -13.10 33.51 23.79
N CYS A 67 -13.63 33.28 22.58
CA CYS A 67 -13.07 32.30 21.64
C CYS A 67 -11.64 32.68 21.23
N MET A 68 -11.41 33.95 20.89
CA MET A 68 -10.06 34.45 20.55
C MET A 68 -9.03 34.20 21.66
N ALA A 69 -9.43 34.33 22.93
CA ALA A 69 -8.53 34.06 24.07
C ALA A 69 -8.12 32.58 24.21
N VAL A 70 -8.81 31.66 23.54
CA VAL A 70 -8.48 30.21 23.52
C VAL A 70 -7.46 29.89 22.42
N LEU A 71 -7.39 30.67 21.33
CA LEU A 71 -6.48 30.42 20.20
C LEU A 71 -5.00 30.29 20.59
N PRO A 72 -4.45 31.12 21.49
CA PRO A 72 -3.09 30.92 22.03
C PRO A 72 -2.85 29.53 22.62
N LEU A 73 -3.86 28.93 23.24
CA LEU A 73 -3.75 27.61 23.86
C LEU A 73 -3.76 26.51 22.80
N VAL A 74 -4.58 26.68 21.75
CA VAL A 74 -4.61 25.81 20.57
C VAL A 74 -3.22 25.79 19.93
N LEU A 75 -2.65 26.96 19.64
CA LEU A 75 -1.33 27.12 19.05
C LEU A 75 -0.21 26.43 19.85
N CYS A 76 -0.26 26.51 21.19
CA CYS A 76 0.78 25.91 22.05
C CYS A 76 0.61 24.41 22.29
N SER A 77 -0.59 23.84 22.07
CA SER A 77 -0.88 22.45 22.44
C SER A 77 -0.57 21.47 21.30
N ARG A 78 0.64 20.91 21.32
CA ARG A 78 1.12 19.93 20.32
C ARG A 78 0.46 18.54 20.40
N SER A 79 -0.34 18.28 21.44
CA SER A 79 -1.07 17.02 21.60
C SER A 79 -2.56 17.14 21.30
N LEU A 80 -3.03 18.35 20.98
CA LEU A 80 -4.43 18.62 20.70
C LEU A 80 -4.82 17.93 19.39
N ARG A 81 -5.89 17.12 19.44
CA ARG A 81 -6.41 16.35 18.29
C ARG A 81 -7.73 16.90 17.81
N ARG A 82 -8.57 17.37 18.74
CA ARG A 82 -9.91 17.86 18.44
C ARG A 82 -10.17 19.20 19.12
N VAL A 83 -10.78 20.11 18.39
CA VAL A 83 -11.22 21.40 18.93
C VAL A 83 -12.67 21.64 18.57
N VAL A 84 -13.51 21.92 19.57
CA VAL A 84 -14.95 22.10 19.39
C VAL A 84 -15.33 23.48 19.92
N PHE A 85 -15.82 24.33 19.04
CA PHE A 85 -16.39 25.64 19.33
C PHE A 85 -17.85 25.74 18.85
N SER A 86 -18.56 24.61 18.83
CA SER A 86 -19.96 24.58 18.43
C SER A 86 -20.79 25.50 19.32
N GLY A 87 -21.63 26.38 18.74
CA GLY A 87 -22.51 27.27 19.51
C GLY A 87 -21.82 28.33 20.38
N CYS A 88 -20.54 28.66 20.13
CA CYS A 88 -19.76 29.60 20.95
C CYS A 88 -19.85 31.07 20.49
N HIS A 89 -20.70 31.39 19.51
CA HIS A 89 -20.76 32.68 18.81
C HIS A 89 -19.43 33.05 18.12
N VAL A 90 -18.85 32.08 17.42
CA VAL A 90 -17.65 32.25 16.58
C VAL A 90 -17.96 33.14 15.36
N THR A 91 -17.04 34.03 15.01
CA THR A 91 -17.13 34.96 13.86
C THR A 91 -16.16 34.56 12.74
N ASP A 92 -16.33 35.16 11.55
CA ASP A 92 -15.40 34.98 10.42
C ASP A 92 -13.94 35.35 10.75
N GLU A 93 -13.74 36.40 11.56
CA GLU A 93 -12.42 36.83 12.03
C GLU A 93 -11.71 35.74 12.84
N PHE A 94 -12.45 35.07 13.74
CA PHE A 94 -11.91 33.94 14.49
C PHE A 94 -11.54 32.77 13.58
N ILE A 95 -12.35 32.46 12.57
CA ILE A 95 -12.02 31.39 11.61
C ILE A 95 -10.75 31.73 10.84
N SER A 96 -10.58 32.98 10.40
CA SER A 96 -9.37 33.44 9.73
C SER A 96 -8.13 33.16 10.59
N GLU A 97 -8.13 33.61 11.85
CA GLU A 97 -7.03 33.42 12.79
C GLU A 97 -6.80 31.94 13.15
N LEU A 98 -7.88 31.17 13.34
CA LEU A 98 -7.81 29.74 13.57
C LEU A 98 -7.17 29.03 12.38
N THR A 99 -7.59 29.33 11.15
CA THR A 99 -7.04 28.72 9.95
C THR A 99 -5.57 29.06 9.75
N GLU A 100 -5.13 30.28 10.11
CA GLU A 100 -3.70 30.65 10.10
C GLU A 100 -2.89 29.83 11.11
N ILE A 101 -3.40 29.63 12.32
CA ILE A 101 -2.75 28.75 13.32
C ILE A 101 -2.70 27.31 12.81
N LEU A 102 -3.76 26.86 12.15
CA LEU A 102 -3.92 25.48 11.69
C LEU A 102 -3.07 25.15 10.47
N GLN A 103 -2.63 26.10 9.64
CA GLN A 103 -1.86 25.81 8.43
C GLN A 103 -0.64 24.91 8.66
N ASP A 104 0.06 25.11 9.79
CA ASP A 104 1.24 24.31 10.16
C ASP A 104 1.00 23.49 11.44
N HIS A 105 -0.23 23.39 11.92
CA HIS A 105 -0.51 22.69 13.16
C HIS A 105 -0.40 21.18 12.98
N GLY A 106 0.63 20.59 13.57
CA GLY A 106 0.97 19.19 13.33
C GLY A 106 -0.04 18.18 13.88
N SER A 107 -0.81 18.49 14.92
CA SER A 107 -1.56 17.47 15.67
C SER A 107 -3.08 17.45 15.52
N ILE A 108 -3.72 18.56 15.13
CA ILE A 108 -5.18 18.69 15.11
C ILE A 108 -5.72 17.99 13.87
N ARG A 109 -6.79 17.21 14.06
CA ARG A 109 -7.44 16.40 13.03
C ARG A 109 -8.89 16.77 12.79
N SER A 110 -9.58 17.11 13.88
CA SER A 110 -11.02 17.37 13.87
C SER A 110 -11.32 18.74 14.47
N ILE A 111 -12.00 19.57 13.69
CA ILE A 111 -12.46 20.89 14.11
C ILE A 111 -13.97 20.93 13.94
N ASP A 112 -14.65 21.45 14.95
CA ASP A 112 -16.09 21.63 14.92
C ASP A 112 -16.44 23.06 15.31
N VAL A 113 -16.94 23.82 14.35
CA VAL A 113 -17.41 25.19 14.53
C VAL A 113 -18.89 25.32 14.16
N SER A 114 -19.64 24.22 14.23
CA SER A 114 -21.07 24.17 13.93
C SER A 114 -21.92 25.10 14.81
N ASN A 115 -23.18 25.35 14.45
CA ASN A 115 -24.11 26.16 15.25
C ASN A 115 -23.62 27.60 15.52
N ASN A 116 -22.85 28.18 14.60
CA ASN A 116 -22.33 29.54 14.72
C ASN A 116 -22.81 30.41 13.53
N PRO A 117 -23.94 31.12 13.66
CA PRO A 117 -24.52 31.89 12.55
C PRO A 117 -23.69 33.11 12.14
N LEU A 118 -22.66 33.49 12.91
CA LEU A 118 -21.76 34.59 12.53
C LEU A 118 -20.60 34.11 11.61
N ILE A 119 -20.53 32.80 11.32
CA ILE A 119 -19.65 32.26 10.29
C ILE A 119 -20.41 32.32 8.96
N THR A 120 -19.89 33.11 8.04
CA THR A 120 -20.50 33.37 6.73
C THR A 120 -19.66 32.78 5.60
N VAL A 121 -20.08 33.02 4.36
CA VAL A 121 -19.33 32.61 3.15
C VAL A 121 -17.90 33.16 3.11
N CYS A 122 -17.60 34.26 3.81
CA CYS A 122 -16.25 34.83 3.89
C CYS A 122 -15.23 33.87 4.52
N SER A 123 -15.68 33.01 5.44
CA SER A 123 -14.86 31.98 6.08
C SER A 123 -14.48 30.81 5.16
N ALA A 124 -15.20 30.60 4.05
CA ALA A 124 -15.00 29.45 3.17
C ALA A 124 -13.58 29.38 2.59
N ASN A 125 -13.06 30.51 2.09
CA ASN A 125 -11.76 30.58 1.45
C ASN A 125 -10.60 30.28 2.42
N PRO A 126 -10.53 30.89 3.63
CA PRO A 126 -9.54 30.51 4.63
C PRO A 126 -9.58 29.02 4.99
N ILE A 127 -10.78 28.44 5.17
CA ILE A 127 -10.94 27.02 5.52
C ILE A 127 -10.40 26.13 4.38
N ILE A 128 -10.87 26.34 3.15
CA ILE A 128 -10.44 25.56 1.98
C ILE A 128 -8.94 25.70 1.74
N GLY A 129 -8.41 26.92 1.87
CA GLY A 129 -6.98 27.20 1.74
C GLY A 129 -6.15 26.42 2.77
N MET A 130 -6.57 26.45 4.04
CA MET A 130 -5.92 25.70 5.11
C MET A 130 -6.01 24.19 4.88
N LEU A 131 -7.16 23.64 4.53
CA LEU A 131 -7.33 22.19 4.30
C LEU A 131 -6.47 21.66 3.14
N ARG A 132 -6.20 22.49 2.13
CA ARG A 132 -5.30 22.12 1.02
C ARG A 132 -3.83 22.07 1.45
N VAL A 133 -3.43 22.92 2.39
CA VAL A 133 -2.05 23.00 2.91
C VAL A 133 -1.82 21.99 4.03
N ASN A 134 -2.70 21.97 5.04
CA ASN A 134 -2.59 21.05 6.18
C ASN A 134 -3.38 19.77 5.96
N LYS A 135 -2.68 18.73 5.53
CA LYS A 135 -3.23 17.38 5.32
C LYS A 135 -3.59 16.64 6.60
N ASN A 136 -3.19 17.13 7.78
CA ASN A 136 -3.55 16.50 9.06
C ASN A 136 -5.02 16.72 9.43
N VAL A 137 -5.64 17.79 8.94
CA VAL A 137 -7.06 18.08 9.21
C VAL A 137 -7.91 17.22 8.28
N VAL A 138 -8.54 16.21 8.86
CA VAL A 138 -9.39 15.23 8.16
C VAL A 138 -10.87 15.49 8.38
N ARG A 139 -11.24 16.38 9.30
CA ARG A 139 -12.64 16.75 9.55
C ARG A 139 -12.77 18.22 9.95
N PHE A 140 -13.66 18.94 9.28
CA PHE A 140 -13.96 20.34 9.58
C PHE A 140 -15.47 20.59 9.48
N CYS A 141 -16.17 20.57 10.62
CA CYS A 141 -17.62 20.72 10.67
C CYS A 141 -18.05 22.19 10.70
N VAL A 142 -18.90 22.58 9.75
CA VAL A 142 -19.49 23.93 9.59
C VAL A 142 -21.03 23.88 9.52
N GLU A 143 -21.64 22.81 10.05
CA GLU A 143 -23.10 22.65 10.09
C GLU A 143 -23.77 23.81 10.83
N ASP A 144 -24.98 24.20 10.42
CA ASP A 144 -25.75 25.29 11.05
C ASP A 144 -24.99 26.64 11.12
N THR A 145 -24.23 26.94 10.07
CA THR A 145 -23.63 28.26 9.80
C THR A 145 -24.25 28.90 8.55
N HIS A 146 -23.80 30.10 8.15
CA HIS A 146 -24.21 30.71 6.87
C HIS A 146 -23.32 30.27 5.68
N ILE A 147 -22.51 29.23 5.84
CA ILE A 147 -21.79 28.61 4.72
C ILE A 147 -22.79 27.73 3.93
N GLY A 148 -22.91 27.99 2.62
CA GLY A 148 -23.82 27.24 1.76
C GLY A 148 -23.42 25.76 1.61
N THR A 149 -24.40 24.89 1.41
CA THR A 149 -24.22 23.43 1.27
C THR A 149 -23.21 23.04 0.19
N ASN A 150 -23.16 23.76 -0.93
CA ASN A 150 -22.18 23.52 -1.99
C ASN A 150 -20.73 23.67 -1.50
N VAL A 151 -20.47 24.65 -0.64
CA VAL A 151 -19.14 24.88 -0.06
C VAL A 151 -18.84 23.84 1.01
N MET A 152 -19.83 23.45 1.81
CA MET A 152 -19.71 22.37 2.78
C MET A 152 -19.29 21.05 2.11
N ASN A 153 -19.94 20.67 1.00
CA ASN A 153 -19.55 19.49 0.22
C ASN A 153 -18.09 19.56 -0.28
N ILE A 154 -17.61 20.75 -0.68
CA ILE A 154 -16.20 20.93 -1.08
C ILE A 154 -15.26 20.75 0.11
N ILE A 155 -15.64 21.25 1.29
CA ILE A 155 -14.88 21.06 2.53
C ILE A 155 -14.80 19.57 2.87
N ASP A 156 -15.94 18.87 2.83
CA ASP A 156 -16.03 17.43 3.09
C ASP A 156 -15.20 16.63 2.07
N ASP A 157 -15.30 16.92 0.77
CA ASP A 157 -14.49 16.28 -0.27
C ASP A 157 -12.98 16.45 -0.05
N ILE A 158 -12.54 17.61 0.46
CA ILE A 158 -11.12 17.85 0.77
C ILE A 158 -10.74 17.10 2.04
N CYS A 159 -11.60 17.09 3.06
CA CYS A 159 -11.42 16.33 4.29
C CYS A 159 -11.30 14.83 4.02
N ASP A 160 -12.15 14.25 3.17
CA ASP A 160 -12.11 12.85 2.73
C ASP A 160 -10.83 12.53 1.95
N LYS A 161 -10.37 13.46 1.10
CA LYS A 161 -9.07 13.34 0.41
C LYS A 161 -7.92 13.35 1.39
N ASN A 162 -7.91 14.28 2.35
CA ASN A 162 -6.89 14.34 3.39
C ASN A 162 -6.91 13.07 4.26
N GLN A 163 -8.09 12.59 4.64
CA GLN A 163 -8.26 11.34 5.37
C GLN A 163 -7.70 10.16 4.56
N SER A 164 -8.00 10.11 3.26
CA SER A 164 -7.48 9.08 2.36
C SER A 164 -5.96 9.18 2.20
N GLU A 165 -5.39 10.38 2.07
CA GLU A 165 -3.94 10.59 1.98
C GLU A 165 -3.22 10.16 3.27
N VAL A 166 -3.78 10.51 4.44
CA VAL A 166 -3.23 10.12 5.74
C VAL A 166 -3.38 8.62 5.98
N ALA A 167 -4.56 8.04 5.69
CA ALA A 167 -4.82 6.61 5.83
C ALA A 167 -3.93 5.76 4.91
N ASN A 168 -3.73 6.25 3.68
CA ASN A 168 -2.95 5.58 2.65
C ASN A 168 -1.51 6.09 2.57
N TYR A 169 -1.02 6.84 3.55
CA TYR A 169 0.36 7.35 3.48
C TYR A 169 1.37 6.20 3.41
N TYR A 170 1.12 5.15 4.21
CA TYR A 170 1.84 3.87 4.20
C TYR A 170 1.17 2.82 3.30
N ALA A 171 0.27 3.19 2.38
CA ALA A 171 -0.35 2.21 1.47
C ALA A 171 0.68 1.72 0.45
N ASP A 172 1.56 0.84 0.90
CA ASP A 172 2.50 0.03 0.13
C ASP A 172 3.10 0.80 -1.07
N ASP A 173 3.69 1.97 -0.83
CA ASP A 173 4.53 2.68 -1.82
C ASP A 173 6.00 2.56 -1.42
N TYR A 174 6.71 1.64 -2.09
CA TYR A 174 8.11 1.35 -1.83
C TYR A 174 8.98 2.60 -1.97
N PHE A 175 8.78 3.42 -3.01
CA PHE A 175 9.60 4.61 -3.27
C PHE A 175 9.38 5.68 -2.21
N ARG A 176 8.14 5.90 -1.78
CA ARG A 176 7.85 6.83 -0.69
C ARG A 176 8.51 6.40 0.62
N MET A 177 8.48 5.10 0.93
CA MET A 177 9.15 4.58 2.13
C MET A 177 10.66 4.66 2.03
N LYS A 178 11.23 4.36 0.86
CA LYS A 178 12.66 4.51 0.61
C LYS A 178 13.10 5.97 0.70
N TYR A 179 12.31 6.90 0.17
CA TYR A 179 12.54 8.34 0.29
C TYR A 179 12.55 8.79 1.75
N LEU A 180 11.54 8.38 2.54
CA LEU A 180 11.50 8.66 3.97
C LEU A 180 12.72 8.07 4.68
N PHE A 181 13.14 6.86 4.34
CA PHE A 181 14.35 6.26 4.89
C PHE A 181 15.58 7.10 4.57
N ASN A 182 15.81 7.44 3.30
CA ASN A 182 16.98 8.22 2.86
C ASN A 182 17.01 9.62 3.50
N PHE A 183 15.82 10.23 3.72
CA PHE A 183 15.71 11.49 4.44
C PHE A 183 16.18 11.37 5.90
N LEU A 184 15.92 10.23 6.54
CA LEU A 184 16.33 9.95 7.91
C LEU A 184 17.77 9.47 8.02
N ASP A 185 18.26 8.77 6.99
CA ASP A 185 19.61 8.25 6.83
C ASP A 185 20.51 9.29 6.15
N GLY A 186 20.60 10.47 6.75
CA GLY A 186 21.32 11.60 6.16
C GLY A 186 22.82 11.37 5.96
N ASP A 187 23.39 10.32 6.57
CA ASP A 187 24.78 9.90 6.38
C ASP A 187 24.95 8.70 5.43
N ALA A 188 23.85 8.23 4.82
CA ALA A 188 23.80 7.06 3.94
C ALA A 188 24.41 5.80 4.59
N SER A 189 24.34 5.67 5.91
CA SER A 189 24.89 4.52 6.64
C SER A 189 24.07 3.24 6.43
N GLY A 190 22.82 3.36 5.96
CA GLY A 190 21.85 2.29 5.92
C GLY A 190 21.21 2.00 7.29
N TRP A 191 21.38 2.90 8.26
CA TRP A 191 20.87 2.77 9.63
C TRP A 191 20.18 4.05 10.10
N VAL A 192 18.93 3.92 10.53
CA VAL A 192 18.15 5.04 11.07
C VAL A 192 17.90 4.87 12.55
N SER A 193 18.02 5.96 13.31
CA SER A 193 17.58 5.97 14.70
C SER A 193 16.08 5.71 14.76
N LEU A 194 15.66 4.69 15.52
CA LEU A 194 14.25 4.37 15.69
C LEU A 194 13.46 5.53 16.29
N ARG A 195 14.11 6.27 17.20
CA ARG A 195 13.60 7.51 17.76
C ARG A 195 13.53 8.63 16.72
N GLY A 196 14.58 8.79 15.91
CA GLY A 196 14.58 9.75 14.80
C GLY A 196 13.44 9.48 13.82
N LEU A 197 13.22 8.22 13.47
CA LEU A 197 12.12 7.79 12.61
C LEU A 197 10.74 8.21 13.16
N VAL A 198 10.46 7.88 14.42
CA VAL A 198 9.18 8.21 15.04
C VAL A 198 9.01 9.72 15.14
N LEU A 199 10.05 10.48 15.47
CA LEU A 199 9.94 11.93 15.66
C LEU A 199 9.83 12.71 14.33
N ASN A 200 10.40 12.17 13.26
CA ASN A 200 10.46 12.83 11.95
C ASN A 200 9.36 12.35 10.99
N ALA A 201 8.47 11.42 11.39
CA ALA A 201 7.35 11.06 10.53
C ALA A 201 6.45 12.30 10.33
N PRO A 202 6.03 12.60 9.08
CA PRO A 202 5.45 13.89 8.73
C PRO A 202 4.08 14.14 9.34
N PHE A 203 3.35 13.08 9.69
CA PHE A 203 2.05 13.18 10.34
C PHE A 203 2.10 12.43 11.68
N PRO A 204 1.57 13.01 12.76
CA PRO A 204 1.53 12.32 14.06
C PRO A 204 0.74 11.00 14.05
N VAL A 205 -0.19 10.82 13.11
CA VAL A 205 -0.90 9.53 12.91
C VAL A 205 0.08 8.43 12.58
N LEU A 206 1.04 8.75 11.71
CA LEU A 206 2.08 7.83 11.29
C LEU A 206 3.05 7.56 12.43
N GLN A 207 3.37 8.57 13.22
CA GLN A 207 4.18 8.39 14.43
C GLN A 207 3.54 7.39 15.38
N GLU A 208 2.21 7.51 15.60
CA GLU A 208 1.44 6.58 16.43
C GLU A 208 1.45 5.16 15.84
N GLN A 209 1.17 5.01 14.54
CA GLN A 209 1.21 3.73 13.84
C GLN A 209 2.60 3.07 13.94
N LEU A 210 3.66 3.86 13.74
CA LEU A 210 5.03 3.38 13.88
C LEU A 210 5.31 2.90 15.29
N ILE A 211 4.92 3.68 16.32
CA ILE A 211 5.11 3.28 17.72
C ILE A 211 4.39 1.96 18.01
N GLU A 212 3.15 1.82 17.53
CA GLU A 212 2.36 0.59 17.69
C GLU A 212 2.99 -0.60 16.99
N GLN A 213 3.39 -0.44 15.72
CA GLN A 213 4.09 -1.47 14.94
C GLN A 213 5.42 -1.86 15.58
N ILE A 214 6.20 -0.90 16.08
CA ILE A 214 7.47 -1.15 16.78
C ILE A 214 7.22 -1.92 18.08
N ALA A 215 6.17 -1.56 18.83
CA ALA A 215 5.81 -2.25 20.06
C ALA A 215 5.35 -3.69 19.81
N MET A 216 4.58 -3.92 18.74
CA MET A 216 4.09 -5.23 18.33
C MET A 216 5.21 -6.12 17.78
N LYS A 217 5.92 -5.65 16.74
CA LYS A 217 6.93 -6.44 16.02
C LYS A 217 8.27 -6.57 16.74
N LYS A 218 8.57 -5.66 17.68
CA LYS A 218 9.84 -5.61 18.45
C LYS A 218 11.06 -5.79 17.53
N PRO A 219 11.27 -4.85 16.58
CA PRO A 219 12.30 -4.98 15.55
C PRO A 219 13.70 -5.16 16.15
N LYS A 220 14.54 -5.95 15.47
CA LYS A 220 15.95 -6.11 15.85
C LYS A 220 16.67 -4.77 15.69
N LYS A 221 16.98 -4.15 16.82
CA LYS A 221 17.72 -2.89 16.94
C LYS A 221 19.16 -3.12 17.38
N ARG A 222 20.04 -2.18 17.06
CA ARG A 222 21.40 -2.11 17.60
C ARG A 222 21.42 -1.59 19.04
N SER A 223 22.59 -1.67 19.68
CA SER A 223 22.81 -1.11 21.01
C SER A 223 22.62 0.40 21.10
N ASP A 224 22.73 1.11 19.97
CA ASP A 224 22.50 2.55 19.84
C ASP A 224 21.05 2.89 19.43
N GLY A 225 20.13 1.92 19.43
CA GLY A 225 18.73 2.14 19.08
C GLY A 225 18.47 2.37 17.58
N THR A 226 19.47 2.14 16.72
CA THR A 226 19.30 2.22 15.27
C THR A 226 18.78 0.90 14.67
N ILE A 227 18.01 1.01 13.59
CA ILE A 227 17.49 -0.11 12.79
C ILE A 227 17.97 0.00 11.35
N SER A 228 18.14 -1.13 10.65
CA SER A 228 18.55 -1.14 9.25
C SER A 228 17.40 -0.77 8.31
N VAL A 229 17.72 -0.41 7.06
CA VAL A 229 16.75 -0.25 5.95
C VAL A 229 15.75 -1.39 5.91
N ASN A 230 16.21 -2.64 5.94
CA ASN A 230 15.35 -3.80 5.75
C ASN A 230 14.36 -3.96 6.92
N THR A 231 14.84 -3.76 8.15
CA THR A 231 13.98 -3.78 9.34
C THR A 231 12.99 -2.61 9.31
N PHE A 232 13.42 -1.44 8.83
CA PHE A 232 12.55 -0.29 8.64
C PHE A 232 11.43 -0.60 7.64
N LEU A 233 11.77 -1.07 6.43
CA LEU A 233 10.80 -1.42 5.40
C LEU A 233 9.86 -2.53 5.89
N GLU A 234 10.35 -3.51 6.65
CA GLU A 234 9.49 -4.54 7.25
C GLU A 234 8.47 -3.98 8.27
N LEU A 235 8.81 -2.87 8.94
CA LEU A 235 7.89 -2.18 9.85
C LEU A 235 6.85 -1.36 9.09
N VAL A 236 7.26 -0.63 8.05
CA VAL A 236 6.43 0.42 7.42
C VAL A 236 5.80 0.05 6.10
N TYR A 237 6.39 -0.89 5.37
CA TYR A 237 5.94 -1.37 4.07
C TYR A 237 5.33 -2.74 4.28
N HIS A 238 4.00 -2.81 4.31
CA HIS A 238 3.28 -4.02 4.70
C HIS A 238 3.56 -5.17 3.73
N ASN A 239 3.69 -4.87 2.44
CA ASN A 239 4.03 -5.86 1.42
C ASN A 239 5.53 -6.19 1.30
N TYR A 240 6.37 -5.78 2.27
CA TYR A 240 7.80 -6.05 2.23
C TYR A 240 8.11 -7.55 2.24
N LYS A 241 8.85 -8.01 1.23
CA LYS A 241 9.33 -9.38 1.08
C LYS A 241 10.68 -9.51 1.74
N THR A 242 10.76 -10.38 2.73
CA THR A 242 12.00 -10.77 3.42
C THR A 242 12.86 -11.65 2.52
N GLU A 243 14.18 -11.71 2.78
CA GLU A 243 15.08 -12.63 2.05
C GLU A 243 14.60 -14.09 2.11
N VAL A 244 14.03 -14.50 3.25
CA VAL A 244 13.51 -15.86 3.44
C VAL A 244 12.29 -16.12 2.56
N GLU A 245 11.37 -15.16 2.48
CA GLU A 245 10.21 -15.26 1.59
C GLU A 245 10.61 -15.23 0.11
N ILE A 246 11.58 -14.39 -0.26
CA ILE A 246 12.12 -14.34 -1.62
C ILE A 246 12.77 -15.68 -1.98
N ALA A 247 13.60 -16.24 -1.10
CA ALA A 247 14.23 -17.54 -1.31
C ALA A 247 13.19 -18.67 -1.39
N ARG A 248 12.12 -18.62 -0.60
CA ARG A 248 10.99 -19.55 -0.72
C ARG A 248 10.33 -19.39 -2.09
N ARG A 249 9.96 -18.17 -2.47
CA ARG A 249 9.30 -17.85 -3.75
C ARG A 249 10.14 -18.26 -4.96
N MET A 250 11.47 -18.18 -4.89
CA MET A 250 12.36 -18.67 -5.95
C MET A 250 12.23 -20.19 -6.18
N ASN A 251 12.00 -20.95 -5.11
CA ASN A 251 11.86 -22.40 -5.15
C ASN A 251 10.41 -22.85 -5.44
N ASP A 252 9.44 -21.95 -5.37
CA ASP A 252 8.05 -22.24 -5.68
C ASP A 252 7.86 -22.57 -7.17
N LEU A 253 6.92 -23.48 -7.44
CA LEU A 253 6.44 -23.76 -8.79
C LEU A 253 5.66 -22.55 -9.32
N ASP A 254 5.86 -22.24 -10.60
CA ASP A 254 5.14 -21.16 -11.27
C ASP A 254 3.73 -21.61 -11.68
N VAL A 255 2.86 -21.72 -10.67
CA VAL A 255 1.47 -22.15 -10.84
C VAL A 255 0.70 -21.20 -11.76
N GLU A 256 1.00 -19.89 -11.71
CA GLU A 256 0.36 -18.89 -12.55
C GLU A 256 0.70 -19.11 -14.03
N TYR A 257 1.98 -19.32 -14.36
CA TYR A 257 2.40 -19.67 -15.72
C TYR A 257 1.72 -20.95 -16.21
N ARG A 258 1.72 -22.00 -15.38
CA ARG A 258 1.06 -23.28 -15.72
C ARG A 258 -0.42 -23.06 -16.01
N ASN A 259 -1.14 -22.36 -15.13
CA ASN A 259 -2.56 -22.11 -15.27
C ASN A 259 -2.85 -21.33 -16.54
N ILE A 260 -2.06 -20.30 -16.87
CA ILE A 260 -2.24 -19.55 -18.12
C ILE A 260 -2.15 -20.48 -19.35
N VAL A 261 -1.08 -21.28 -19.44
CA VAL A 261 -0.86 -22.16 -20.61
C VAL A 261 -1.94 -23.25 -20.68
N LEU A 262 -2.28 -23.86 -19.55
CA LEU A 262 -3.30 -24.91 -19.49
C LEU A 262 -4.69 -24.36 -19.85
N ASN A 263 -5.06 -23.22 -19.30
CA ASN A 263 -6.33 -22.56 -19.59
C ASN A 263 -6.46 -22.15 -21.05
N TRP A 264 -5.37 -21.67 -21.67
CA TRP A 264 -5.34 -21.42 -23.11
C TRP A 264 -5.62 -22.68 -23.92
N LYS A 265 -5.01 -23.81 -23.55
CA LYS A 265 -5.24 -25.08 -24.24
C LYS A 265 -6.66 -25.57 -24.09
N HIS A 266 -7.22 -25.58 -22.88
CA HIS A 266 -8.62 -25.97 -22.66
C HIS A 266 -9.60 -25.09 -23.45
N LEU A 267 -9.36 -23.78 -23.51
CA LEU A 267 -10.18 -22.86 -24.30
C LEU A 267 -10.04 -23.10 -25.81
N LEU A 268 -8.83 -23.38 -26.32
CA LEU A 268 -8.62 -23.71 -27.74
C LEU A 268 -9.26 -25.04 -28.11
N GLU A 269 -9.09 -26.08 -27.29
CA GLU A 269 -9.75 -27.38 -27.47
C GLU A 269 -11.28 -27.26 -27.45
N ALA A 270 -11.82 -26.38 -26.60
CA ALA A 270 -13.25 -26.07 -26.57
C ALA A 270 -13.73 -25.33 -27.83
N MET A 271 -12.90 -24.46 -28.42
CA MET A 271 -13.23 -23.73 -29.67
C MET A 271 -13.11 -24.60 -30.91
N GLU A 272 -12.16 -25.52 -30.95
CA GLU A 272 -11.94 -26.45 -32.06
C GLU A 272 -13.03 -27.52 -32.13
N GLY A 273 -13.78 -27.70 -31.02
CA GLY A 273 -14.78 -28.74 -30.86
C GLY A 273 -14.06 -30.07 -30.73
N ALA A 274 -13.86 -30.54 -29.49
CA ALA A 274 -13.18 -31.79 -29.21
C ALA A 274 -13.70 -32.91 -30.11
N ASP A 275 -12.94 -33.23 -31.17
CA ASP A 275 -13.25 -34.31 -32.10
C ASP A 275 -13.49 -35.57 -31.28
N ASP A 276 -14.56 -36.30 -31.62
CA ASP A 276 -15.16 -37.49 -31.01
C ASP A 276 -14.18 -38.63 -30.62
N ARG A 277 -13.13 -38.33 -29.84
CA ARG A 277 -12.20 -39.32 -29.30
C ARG A 277 -12.83 -40.17 -28.21
N ALA A 278 -14.08 -39.90 -27.84
CA ALA A 278 -14.91 -40.76 -27.02
C ALA A 278 -15.45 -41.99 -27.78
N ASP A 279 -15.47 -41.98 -29.13
CA ASP A 279 -16.05 -43.09 -29.91
C ASP A 279 -15.11 -44.31 -30.09
N GLN A 280 -13.93 -44.34 -29.45
CA GLN A 280 -12.98 -45.47 -29.59
C GLN A 280 -12.54 -46.14 -28.29
N SER A 281 -13.04 -45.72 -27.12
CA SER A 281 -12.77 -46.42 -25.86
C SER A 281 -13.98 -47.21 -25.37
N GLY A 282 -14.18 -48.39 -25.95
CA GLY A 282 -14.87 -49.50 -25.29
C GLY A 282 -16.37 -49.63 -25.58
N GLU A 283 -16.70 -50.25 -26.71
CA GLU A 283 -17.83 -51.20 -26.74
C GLU A 283 -17.52 -52.36 -25.78
N ASP A 284 -17.61 -52.16 -24.47
CA ASP A 284 -17.61 -53.25 -23.48
C ASP A 284 -18.84 -53.09 -22.58
N ASP A 285 -19.97 -53.56 -23.10
CA ASP A 285 -20.86 -54.51 -22.42
C ASP A 285 -21.49 -54.07 -21.07
N PHE A 286 -22.05 -52.85 -20.98
CA PHE A 286 -22.92 -52.47 -19.86
C PHE A 286 -24.39 -52.29 -20.29
N SER A 287 -25.01 -53.40 -20.73
CA SER A 287 -26.46 -53.50 -20.90
C SER A 287 -27.13 -53.71 -19.54
N GLY A 288 -27.57 -52.63 -18.88
CA GLY A 288 -28.46 -52.80 -17.74
C GLY A 288 -28.64 -51.58 -16.87
N LEU A 289 -29.73 -50.84 -17.15
CA LEU A 289 -30.70 -50.27 -16.22
C LEU A 289 -30.94 -48.76 -16.39
N GLY A 290 -32.17 -48.42 -16.75
CA GLY A 290 -32.82 -47.17 -16.36
C GLY A 290 -32.98 -46.13 -17.46
N GLU A 291 -34.04 -46.23 -18.26
CA GLU A 291 -34.55 -45.14 -19.09
C GLU A 291 -35.09 -44.02 -18.19
N ALA A 292 -34.33 -42.92 -18.05
CA ALA A 292 -34.84 -41.67 -17.50
C ALA A 292 -34.16 -40.45 -18.17
N ASP A 293 -34.87 -39.86 -19.12
CA ASP A 293 -34.89 -38.42 -19.45
C ASP A 293 -33.56 -37.68 -19.76
N HIS A 294 -32.83 -38.14 -20.79
CA HIS A 294 -31.60 -37.50 -21.30
C HIS A 294 -31.76 -36.71 -22.62
N THR A 295 -32.98 -36.32 -23.00
CA THR A 295 -33.27 -35.76 -24.34
C THR A 295 -32.85 -34.30 -24.59
N ASP A 296 -32.37 -33.55 -23.60
CA ASP A 296 -31.95 -32.14 -23.79
C ASP A 296 -30.44 -31.92 -23.94
N ARG A 297 -29.62 -32.97 -23.97
CA ARG A 297 -28.19 -32.87 -24.34
C ARG A 297 -28.01 -32.93 -25.86
N ALA A 298 -28.88 -32.21 -26.57
CA ALA A 298 -28.93 -32.13 -28.02
C ALA A 298 -27.59 -31.69 -28.58
N ALA A 299 -27.17 -32.37 -29.64
CA ALA A 299 -25.94 -32.18 -30.40
C ALA A 299 -25.50 -30.71 -30.42
N VAL A 300 -24.48 -30.40 -29.62
CA VAL A 300 -23.72 -29.16 -29.80
C VAL A 300 -22.99 -29.35 -31.12
N GLU A 301 -23.62 -28.90 -32.20
CA GLU A 301 -23.05 -28.87 -33.54
C GLU A 301 -21.63 -28.29 -33.46
N LYS A 302 -20.68 -28.85 -34.22
CA LYS A 302 -19.30 -28.37 -34.27
C LYS A 302 -19.30 -26.89 -34.62
N LEU A 303 -19.18 -26.04 -33.60
CA LEU A 303 -19.09 -24.61 -33.77
C LEU A 303 -17.69 -24.33 -34.32
N ASN A 304 -17.60 -23.92 -35.59
CA ASN A 304 -16.35 -23.43 -36.17
C ASN A 304 -16.01 -22.07 -35.54
N VAL A 305 -15.46 -22.08 -34.33
CA VAL A 305 -15.08 -20.87 -33.61
C VAL A 305 -13.64 -20.51 -33.93
N VAL A 306 -13.43 -19.31 -34.47
CA VAL A 306 -12.08 -18.80 -34.74
C VAL A 306 -11.58 -18.04 -33.50
N PRO A 307 -10.44 -18.42 -32.91
CA PRO A 307 -9.90 -17.71 -31.76
C PRO A 307 -9.46 -16.29 -32.16
N PRO A 308 -9.57 -15.29 -31.25
CA PRO A 308 -9.12 -13.93 -31.51
C PRO A 308 -7.61 -13.87 -31.80
N ALA A 309 -7.20 -12.97 -32.70
CA ALA A 309 -5.78 -12.73 -32.98
C ALA A 309 -4.97 -12.31 -31.73
N ASP A 310 -5.63 -11.69 -30.74
CA ASP A 310 -5.03 -11.28 -29.47
C ASP A 310 -5.39 -12.21 -28.29
N PHE A 311 -5.63 -13.50 -28.58
CA PHE A 311 -5.99 -14.53 -27.57
C PHE A 311 -5.01 -14.62 -26.40
N HIS A 312 -3.70 -14.41 -26.63
CA HIS A 312 -2.66 -14.37 -25.60
C HIS A 312 -2.88 -13.30 -24.51
N ARG A 313 -3.80 -12.35 -24.71
CA ARG A 313 -4.18 -11.34 -23.70
C ARG A 313 -5.16 -11.88 -22.65
N LEU A 314 -5.76 -13.06 -22.84
CA LEU A 314 -6.66 -13.67 -21.88
C LEU A 314 -5.86 -14.53 -20.88
N ARG A 315 -5.24 -13.89 -19.89
CA ARG A 315 -4.43 -14.59 -18.87
C ARG A 315 -5.22 -14.87 -17.61
N ILE A 316 -5.70 -16.12 -17.47
CA ILE A 316 -6.38 -16.59 -16.27
C ILE A 316 -5.33 -17.23 -15.36
N ARG A 317 -4.91 -16.52 -14.31
CA ARG A 317 -3.76 -16.88 -13.45
C ARG A 317 -4.15 -17.66 -12.20
N SER A 318 -5.17 -17.17 -11.51
CA SER A 318 -5.54 -17.62 -10.16
C SER A 318 -6.40 -18.89 -10.13
N HIS A 319 -6.99 -19.26 -11.26
CA HIS A 319 -7.94 -20.37 -11.38
C HIS A 319 -7.51 -21.32 -12.49
N GLU A 320 -7.50 -22.61 -12.21
CA GLU A 320 -7.29 -23.67 -13.22
C GLU A 320 -8.67 -24.05 -13.76
N LEU A 321 -8.93 -23.71 -15.02
CA LEU A 321 -10.21 -24.02 -15.66
C LEU A 321 -10.32 -25.51 -15.91
N SER A 322 -11.44 -26.10 -15.53
CA SER A 322 -11.78 -27.43 -16.01
C SER A 322 -12.10 -27.39 -17.52
N PRO A 323 -11.93 -28.51 -18.25
CA PRO A 323 -12.36 -28.57 -19.65
C PRO A 323 -13.85 -28.24 -19.84
N GLU A 324 -14.70 -28.54 -18.84
CA GLU A 324 -16.13 -28.23 -18.87
C GLU A 324 -16.37 -26.72 -18.71
N GLU A 325 -15.72 -26.08 -17.73
CA GLU A 325 -15.79 -24.62 -17.54
C GLU A 325 -15.30 -23.88 -18.79
N ALA A 326 -14.22 -24.34 -19.41
CA ALA A 326 -13.71 -23.77 -20.65
C ALA A 326 -14.75 -23.85 -21.78
N ARG A 327 -15.45 -25.00 -21.91
CA ARG A 327 -16.55 -25.16 -22.88
C ARG A 327 -17.71 -24.22 -22.58
N GLU A 328 -18.13 -24.10 -21.32
CA GLU A 328 -19.19 -23.17 -20.92
C GLU A 328 -18.84 -21.71 -21.24
N ILE A 329 -17.59 -21.31 -20.98
CA ILE A 329 -17.07 -19.98 -21.31
C ILE A 329 -17.13 -19.73 -22.82
N VAL A 330 -16.70 -20.69 -23.64
CA VAL A 330 -16.73 -20.55 -25.12
C VAL A 330 -18.16 -20.51 -25.63
N LEU A 331 -19.05 -21.37 -25.14
CA LEU A 331 -20.48 -21.37 -25.51
C LEU A 331 -21.17 -20.05 -25.15
N LEU A 332 -20.92 -19.54 -23.94
CA LEU A 332 -21.45 -18.25 -23.52
C LEU A 332 -20.86 -17.10 -24.34
N ALA A 333 -19.56 -17.16 -24.68
CA ALA A 333 -18.92 -16.17 -25.54
C ALA A 333 -19.51 -16.17 -26.95
N VAL A 334 -19.80 -17.33 -27.52
CA VAL A 334 -20.47 -17.45 -28.83
C VAL A 334 -21.86 -16.81 -28.80
N ARG A 335 -22.67 -17.09 -27.76
CA ARG A 335 -23.99 -16.45 -27.59
C ARG A 335 -23.87 -14.93 -27.47
N LEU A 336 -22.95 -14.45 -26.64
CA LEU A 336 -22.71 -13.01 -26.47
C LEU A 336 -22.22 -12.33 -27.75
N GLN A 337 -21.48 -13.03 -28.61
CA GLN A 337 -21.04 -12.52 -29.91
C GLN A 337 -22.21 -12.46 -30.89
N GLN A 338 -23.03 -13.51 -30.98
CA GLN A 338 -24.23 -13.52 -31.82
C GLN A 338 -25.21 -12.40 -31.44
N ASP A 339 -25.42 -12.17 -30.15
CA ASP A 339 -26.25 -11.08 -29.65
C ASP A 339 -25.67 -9.70 -30.03
N ALA A 340 -24.35 -9.54 -29.96
CA ALA A 340 -23.67 -8.31 -30.35
C ALA A 340 -23.75 -8.05 -31.86
N ASP A 341 -23.59 -9.11 -32.67
CA ASP A 341 -23.69 -9.03 -34.13
C ASP A 341 -25.14 -8.73 -34.57
N ALA A 342 -26.15 -9.26 -33.87
CA ALA A 342 -27.56 -8.96 -34.12
C ALA A 342 -27.95 -7.51 -33.75
N GLN A 343 -27.23 -6.88 -32.82
CA GLN A 343 -27.46 -5.49 -32.41
C GLN A 343 -26.69 -4.46 -33.24
N ALA A 344 -25.68 -4.87 -33.99
CA ALA A 344 -24.94 -3.97 -34.86
C ALA A 344 -25.90 -3.42 -35.93
N PRO A 345 -26.17 -2.09 -35.97
CA PRO A 345 -27.08 -1.51 -36.95
C PRO A 345 -26.55 -1.86 -38.34
N GLY A 346 -27.37 -2.52 -39.15
CA GLY A 346 -26.97 -3.06 -40.44
C GLY A 346 -26.55 -1.94 -41.38
N ASP A 347 -25.25 -1.68 -41.46
CA ASP A 347 -24.65 -1.00 -42.60
C ASP A 347 -24.93 -1.88 -43.82
N ASP A 348 -25.59 -1.29 -44.83
CA ASP A 348 -26.19 -1.95 -45.99
C ASP A 348 -25.37 -3.14 -46.52
N VAL A 349 -25.92 -4.34 -46.31
CA VAL A 349 -25.33 -5.64 -46.67
C VAL A 349 -25.32 -5.80 -48.19
N VAL A 350 -24.18 -5.51 -48.81
CA VAL A 350 -23.86 -5.93 -50.18
C VAL A 350 -23.14 -7.28 -50.11
N ASP A 351 -23.85 -8.36 -50.46
CA ASP A 351 -23.33 -9.71 -50.75
C ASP A 351 -22.18 -10.24 -49.86
N ALA A 352 -22.39 -10.27 -48.54
CA ALA A 352 -21.46 -10.91 -47.63
C ALA A 352 -21.52 -12.44 -47.79
N ILE A 353 -20.45 -13.01 -48.35
CA ILE A 353 -20.19 -14.47 -48.40
C ILE A 353 -20.40 -15.04 -46.99
N PRO A 354 -21.14 -16.16 -46.81
CA PRO A 354 -21.32 -16.78 -45.51
C PRO A 354 -19.95 -17.12 -44.93
N GLN A 355 -19.50 -16.34 -43.94
CA GLN A 355 -18.28 -16.66 -43.20
C GLN A 355 -18.55 -17.95 -42.43
N ILE A 356 -17.76 -18.99 -42.73
CA ILE A 356 -17.95 -20.36 -42.22
C ILE A 356 -17.59 -20.48 -40.73
N GLY A 357 -17.30 -19.38 -40.03
CA GLY A 357 -16.94 -19.41 -38.60
C GLY A 357 -17.28 -18.14 -37.82
N ILE A 358 -17.46 -18.30 -36.52
CA ILE A 358 -17.77 -17.22 -35.57
C ILE A 358 -16.44 -16.66 -35.06
N ASN A 359 -16.16 -15.39 -35.35
CA ASN A 359 -14.95 -14.70 -34.91
C ASN A 359 -15.15 -14.13 -33.50
N LEU A 360 -14.56 -14.76 -32.48
CA LEU A 360 -14.65 -14.23 -31.12
C LEU A 360 -13.67 -13.08 -30.89
N THR A 361 -14.09 -12.09 -30.10
CA THR A 361 -13.18 -11.05 -29.59
C THR A 361 -12.71 -11.38 -28.16
N CYS A 362 -11.48 -10.99 -27.81
CA CYS A 362 -10.96 -11.18 -26.44
C CYS A 362 -11.84 -10.48 -25.37
N ARG A 363 -12.51 -9.38 -25.71
CA ARG A 363 -13.44 -8.67 -24.81
C ARG A 363 -14.63 -9.55 -24.43
N ILE A 364 -15.20 -10.26 -25.39
CA ILE A 364 -16.36 -11.13 -25.15
C ILE A 364 -15.96 -12.37 -24.34
N LEU A 365 -14.80 -12.97 -24.64
CA LEU A 365 -14.27 -14.07 -23.83
C LEU A 365 -14.03 -13.66 -22.36
N ARG A 366 -13.49 -12.47 -22.11
CA ARG A 366 -13.32 -11.95 -20.74
C ARG A 366 -14.67 -11.75 -20.03
N ARG A 367 -15.70 -11.29 -20.75
CA ARG A 367 -17.05 -11.12 -20.21
C ARG A 367 -17.68 -12.48 -19.87
N ALA A 368 -17.55 -13.47 -20.76
CA ALA A 368 -18.02 -14.82 -20.52
C ALA A 368 -17.32 -15.45 -19.30
N TYR A 369 -15.99 -15.39 -19.24
CA TYR A 369 -15.21 -15.87 -18.09
C TYR A 369 -15.67 -15.28 -16.76
N ARG A 370 -15.87 -13.95 -16.68
CA ARG A 370 -16.35 -13.30 -15.46
C ARG A 370 -17.75 -13.74 -15.03
N THR A 371 -18.56 -14.15 -15.99
CA THR A 371 -19.93 -14.61 -15.74
C THR A 371 -19.94 -16.04 -15.22
N VAL A 372 -19.09 -16.91 -15.77
CA VAL A 372 -18.99 -18.34 -15.40
C VAL A 372 -18.23 -18.52 -14.09
N SER A 373 -17.01 -17.99 -13.98
CA SER A 373 -16.08 -18.38 -12.90
C SER A 373 -16.02 -17.39 -11.73
N GLN A 374 -16.68 -16.22 -11.78
CA GLN A 374 -16.67 -15.16 -10.75
C GLN A 374 -15.33 -15.02 -10.00
N PRO A 375 -14.27 -14.49 -10.63
CA PRO A 375 -12.93 -14.48 -10.03
C PRO A 375 -12.93 -13.75 -8.69
N GLU A 376 -12.17 -14.27 -7.72
CA GLU A 376 -12.01 -13.65 -6.41
C GLU A 376 -11.59 -12.17 -6.56
N PRO A 377 -12.20 -11.25 -5.79
CA PRO A 377 -11.78 -9.86 -5.80
C PRO A 377 -10.34 -9.75 -5.30
N LEU A 378 -9.56 -8.87 -5.92
CA LEU A 378 -8.18 -8.60 -5.49
C LEU A 378 -8.16 -8.22 -3.99
N PRO A 379 -7.14 -8.68 -3.23
CA PRO A 379 -7.05 -8.40 -1.81
C PRO A 379 -7.08 -6.90 -1.53
N ARG A 380 -7.82 -6.50 -0.49
CA ARG A 380 -7.96 -5.09 -0.09
C ARG A 380 -6.59 -4.55 0.33
N ARG A 381 -6.17 -3.44 -0.26
CA ARG A 381 -4.97 -2.70 0.17
C ARG A 381 -5.15 -2.16 1.59
N PHE A 382 -4.05 -1.99 2.32
CA PHE A 382 -4.02 -1.54 3.71
C PHE A 382 -4.80 -0.23 3.94
N ARG A 383 -5.71 -0.21 4.93
CA ARG A 383 -6.51 0.98 5.30
C ARG A 383 -6.68 1.09 6.82
N PHE A 384 -5.63 1.52 7.52
CA PHE A 384 -5.59 1.64 8.99
C PHE A 384 -6.77 2.42 9.60
N LEU A 385 -7.13 3.57 9.02
CA LEU A 385 -8.22 4.40 9.57
C LEU A 385 -9.60 3.73 9.42
N GLN A 386 -9.77 2.84 8.43
CA GLN A 386 -11.02 2.12 8.22
C GLN A 386 -11.28 1.07 9.31
N GLU A 387 -10.21 0.50 9.87
CA GLU A 387 -10.30 -0.58 10.88
C GLU A 387 -10.59 -0.05 12.28
N HIS A 388 -10.18 1.18 12.57
CA HIS A 388 -10.18 1.70 13.92
C HIS A 388 -11.20 2.83 14.17
N GLY A 389 -11.75 3.42 13.11
CA GLY A 389 -12.65 4.59 13.20
C GLY A 389 -11.91 5.90 13.47
N GLU A 390 -12.53 7.03 13.12
CA GLU A 390 -11.91 8.37 13.20
C GLU A 390 -11.51 8.80 14.62
N ASP A 391 -12.23 8.29 15.62
CA ASP A 391 -12.02 8.60 17.03
C ASP A 391 -11.12 7.57 17.74
N TYR A 392 -10.45 6.67 17.01
CA TYR A 392 -9.59 5.65 17.62
C TYR A 392 -8.48 6.26 18.46
N VAL A 393 -8.41 5.77 19.70
CA VAL A 393 -7.28 6.01 20.59
C VAL A 393 -6.70 4.65 20.95
N PRO A 394 -5.44 4.36 20.55
CA PRO A 394 -4.75 3.14 20.92
C PRO A 394 -4.80 2.91 22.45
N PRO A 395 -4.96 1.67 22.94
CA PRO A 395 -4.99 1.38 24.37
C PRO A 395 -3.79 1.94 25.15
N MET A 396 -2.59 1.94 24.54
CA MET A 396 -1.36 2.53 25.11
C MET A 396 -1.49 4.04 25.42
N MET A 397 -2.39 4.72 24.72
CA MET A 397 -2.68 6.14 24.86
C MET A 397 -3.86 6.42 25.80
N ARG A 398 -4.71 5.43 26.13
CA ARG A 398 -5.82 5.56 27.10
C ARG A 398 -5.37 5.43 28.55
N ALA A 399 -4.26 4.73 28.81
CA ALA A 399 -3.77 4.45 30.16
C ALA A 399 -3.23 5.67 30.95
N GLY A 400 -3.44 6.90 30.45
CA GLY A 400 -2.92 8.12 31.06
C GLY A 400 -1.41 8.22 30.87
N SER A 401 -0.98 9.35 30.30
CA SER A 401 0.42 9.76 30.30
C SER A 401 0.91 9.96 31.74
N ARG A 402 1.26 8.87 32.43
CA ARG A 402 2.47 8.88 33.23
C ARG A 402 3.60 8.67 32.24
N LEU A 403 3.90 9.72 31.47
CA LEU A 403 5.03 9.83 30.56
C LEU A 403 5.01 8.79 29.41
N ILE A 404 4.84 9.21 28.15
CA ILE A 404 5.88 8.83 27.18
C ILE A 404 6.95 9.90 27.36
N SER A 405 7.71 9.80 28.44
CA SER A 405 8.94 10.57 28.55
C SER A 405 9.80 10.13 27.38
N ILE A 406 10.78 10.93 26.98
CA ILE A 406 11.96 10.40 26.30
C ILE A 406 12.52 9.17 27.08
N SER A 407 12.34 9.15 28.40
CA SER A 407 12.58 8.00 29.31
C SER A 407 11.58 6.84 29.21
N LYS A 408 10.54 6.89 28.37
CA LYS A 408 9.72 5.72 27.98
C LYS A 408 9.97 5.35 26.52
N LEU A 409 10.36 6.26 25.63
CA LEU A 409 11.17 5.81 24.46
C LEU A 409 12.46 5.10 24.91
N SER A 410 12.80 5.10 26.19
CA SER A 410 13.72 4.14 26.79
C SER A 410 13.34 2.67 26.59
N PHE A 411 12.13 2.27 26.17
CA PHE A 411 11.91 0.90 25.67
C PHE A 411 12.57 0.71 24.29
N LEU A 412 12.72 1.77 23.49
CA LEU A 412 13.55 1.80 22.29
C LEU A 412 15.05 1.83 22.63
N ASP A 413 15.45 2.50 23.71
CA ASP A 413 16.88 2.56 24.14
C ASP A 413 17.26 1.51 25.19
N GLY A 414 16.29 0.70 25.65
CA GLY A 414 16.41 -0.15 26.82
C GLY A 414 17.18 -1.42 26.54
N THR A 415 18.50 -1.34 26.67
CA THR A 415 19.37 -2.47 26.95
C THR A 415 19.21 -2.87 28.42
N SER A 416 18.22 -3.70 28.75
CA SER A 416 18.40 -4.62 29.88
C SER A 416 18.60 -6.00 29.32
N SER A 417 19.86 -6.41 29.28
CA SER A 417 20.32 -7.77 29.07
C SER A 417 19.90 -8.65 30.25
N HIS A 418 18.59 -8.78 30.50
CA HIS A 418 18.10 -9.93 31.23
C HIS A 418 17.88 -11.02 30.19
N SER A 419 18.80 -11.98 30.23
CA SER A 419 18.62 -13.33 29.70
C SER A 419 17.32 -13.89 30.25
N PHE A 420 16.21 -13.61 29.57
CA PHE A 420 14.97 -14.33 29.78
C PHE A 420 15.15 -15.65 29.04
N ASP A 421 15.50 -16.68 29.81
CA ASP A 421 15.42 -18.06 29.38
C ASP A 421 14.00 -18.29 28.87
N SER A 422 13.87 -18.46 27.56
CA SER A 422 12.65 -18.81 26.87
C SER A 422 12.36 -20.30 27.11
N THR A 423 11.88 -20.63 28.30
CA THR A 423 11.23 -21.90 28.60
C THR A 423 9.72 -21.73 28.45
N SER A 424 9.23 -22.21 27.31
CA SER A 424 7.90 -22.82 27.09
C SER A 424 6.80 -22.45 28.10
N GLY A 425 6.02 -21.41 27.79
CA GLY A 425 4.70 -21.15 28.36
C GLY A 425 3.61 -21.33 27.29
N PRO A 426 2.43 -21.84 27.62
CA PRO A 426 1.46 -22.36 26.66
C PRO A 426 0.65 -21.25 25.98
N GLU A 427 0.44 -21.42 24.68
CA GLU A 427 -0.71 -20.99 23.86
C GLU A 427 -1.63 -19.91 24.46
N GLU A 428 -1.18 -18.65 24.40
CA GLU A 428 -2.12 -17.54 24.33
C GLU A 428 -2.41 -17.28 22.84
N THR A 429 -3.60 -17.69 22.40
CA THR A 429 -4.24 -17.40 21.12
C THR A 429 -4.55 -15.90 20.99
N ILE A 430 -3.50 -15.09 20.94
CA ILE A 430 -3.59 -13.65 20.75
C ILE A 430 -3.74 -13.40 19.24
N PHE A 431 -5.01 -13.23 18.83
CA PHE A 431 -5.46 -12.53 17.64
C PHE A 431 -4.63 -12.76 16.36
N ASP A 432 -4.92 -13.87 15.68
CA ASP A 432 -4.57 -14.14 14.27
C ASP A 432 -5.31 -13.22 13.26
N GLU A 433 -5.75 -12.04 13.68
CA GLU A 433 -6.30 -11.06 12.73
C GLU A 433 -5.22 -10.45 11.83
N ASP A 434 -3.95 -10.52 12.23
CA ASP A 434 -2.80 -10.16 11.38
C ASP A 434 -2.37 -11.30 10.42
N GLU A 435 -2.74 -12.56 10.68
CA GLU A 435 -2.57 -13.67 9.71
C GLU A 435 -3.45 -13.50 8.46
N ASN A 436 -4.53 -12.71 8.57
CA ASN A 436 -5.45 -12.47 7.45
C ASN A 436 -4.96 -11.43 6.42
N ARG A 437 -3.80 -10.79 6.62
CA ARG A 437 -3.20 -9.94 5.58
C ARG A 437 -2.07 -10.67 4.88
N LYS A 438 -2.46 -11.67 4.09
CA LYS A 438 -1.55 -12.43 3.23
C LYS A 438 -0.79 -11.46 2.31
N ARG A 439 0.51 -11.27 2.59
CA ARG A 439 1.41 -10.45 1.74
C ARG A 439 1.30 -10.95 0.30
N TRP A 440 0.92 -10.08 -0.62
CA TRP A 440 0.57 -10.47 -1.98
C TRP A 440 1.81 -10.47 -2.89
N TRP A 441 1.93 -11.48 -3.73
CA TRP A 441 2.99 -11.59 -4.73
C TRP A 441 2.42 -11.25 -6.09
N ALA A 442 2.89 -10.16 -6.70
CA ALA A 442 2.67 -9.88 -8.10
C ALA A 442 3.67 -10.63 -8.97
N LEU A 443 4.90 -10.78 -8.47
CA LEU A 443 5.98 -11.40 -9.23
C LEU A 443 5.80 -12.92 -9.32
N PRO A 444 5.80 -13.48 -10.55
CA PRO A 444 5.85 -14.91 -10.75
C PRO A 444 7.17 -15.50 -10.23
N PRO A 445 7.19 -16.74 -9.70
CA PRO A 445 8.41 -17.43 -9.26
C PRO A 445 9.52 -17.44 -10.32
N ALA A 446 9.18 -17.65 -11.59
CA ALA A 446 10.15 -17.62 -12.69
C ALA A 446 10.85 -16.26 -12.79
N MET A 447 10.12 -15.17 -12.62
CA MET A 447 10.67 -13.82 -12.66
C MET A 447 11.61 -13.57 -11.47
N VAL A 448 11.25 -14.03 -10.27
CA VAL A 448 12.12 -13.94 -9.08
C VAL A 448 13.44 -14.69 -9.31
N ARG A 449 13.41 -15.87 -9.94
CA ARG A 449 14.62 -16.63 -10.30
C ARG A 449 15.50 -15.88 -11.30
N LEU A 450 14.92 -15.25 -12.32
CA LEU A 450 15.67 -14.44 -13.30
C LEU A 450 16.36 -13.25 -12.63
N ILE A 451 15.64 -12.53 -11.76
CA ILE A 451 16.19 -11.40 -11.00
C ILE A 451 17.34 -11.87 -10.10
N ALA A 452 17.17 -13.00 -9.40
CA ALA A 452 18.22 -13.55 -8.53
C ALA A 452 19.48 -13.93 -9.33
N ASN A 453 19.31 -14.57 -10.49
CA ASN A 453 20.41 -14.95 -11.36
C ASN A 453 21.15 -13.72 -11.90
N PHE A 454 20.41 -12.72 -12.37
CA PHE A 454 20.97 -11.44 -12.81
C PHE A 454 21.75 -10.76 -11.68
N PHE A 455 21.13 -10.59 -10.52
CA PHE A 455 21.75 -9.93 -9.38
C PHE A 455 23.04 -10.64 -8.95
N ASN A 456 23.02 -11.96 -8.86
CA ASN A 456 24.21 -12.74 -8.51
C ASN A 456 25.32 -12.63 -9.57
N SER A 457 24.95 -12.51 -10.85
CA SER A 457 25.91 -12.28 -11.94
C SER A 457 26.56 -10.90 -11.83
N GLU A 458 25.78 -9.83 -11.67
CA GLU A 458 26.28 -8.47 -11.54
C GLU A 458 27.09 -8.28 -10.24
N ALA A 459 26.61 -8.81 -9.12
CA ALA A 459 27.33 -8.79 -7.85
C ALA A 459 28.68 -9.51 -7.93
N ALA A 460 28.80 -10.56 -8.76
CA ALA A 460 30.06 -11.27 -8.99
C ALA A 460 31.07 -10.47 -9.84
N LYS A 461 30.61 -9.52 -10.67
CA LYS A 461 31.46 -8.63 -11.48
C LYS A 461 32.08 -7.50 -10.65
N LEU A 462 31.44 -7.12 -9.54
CA LEU A 462 31.94 -6.03 -8.69
C LEU A 462 33.32 -6.38 -8.09
N PRO A 463 34.25 -5.41 -8.01
CA PRO A 463 35.59 -5.65 -7.50
C PRO A 463 35.51 -6.16 -6.08
N LYS A 464 36.02 -7.38 -5.85
CA LYS A 464 36.13 -7.95 -4.50
C LYS A 464 36.99 -7.01 -3.66
N ARG A 465 36.36 -6.23 -2.77
CA ARG A 465 37.08 -5.37 -1.82
C ARG A 465 38.17 -6.20 -1.15
N ARG A 466 39.43 -5.73 -1.24
CA ARG A 466 40.56 -6.38 -0.58
C ARG A 466 40.16 -6.60 0.88
N LYS A 467 40.15 -7.87 1.31
CA LYS A 467 39.87 -8.20 2.71
C LYS A 467 40.86 -7.40 3.56
N SER A 468 40.37 -6.39 4.28
CA SER A 468 41.20 -5.69 5.23
C SER A 468 41.76 -6.72 6.20
N THR A 469 43.08 -6.76 6.34
CA THR A 469 43.79 -7.64 7.26
C THR A 469 43.69 -7.16 8.71
N LEU A 470 43.19 -5.94 8.93
CA LEU A 470 42.90 -5.44 10.26
C LEU A 470 41.72 -6.21 10.83
N ALA A 471 41.79 -6.53 12.12
CA ALA A 471 40.71 -7.17 12.85
C ALA A 471 39.47 -6.27 12.79
N ILE A 472 38.58 -6.58 11.84
CA ILE A 472 37.31 -5.89 11.66
C ILE A 472 36.43 -6.31 12.83
N SER A 473 35.87 -5.34 13.55
CA SER A 473 34.93 -5.65 14.63
C SER A 473 33.76 -6.48 14.06
N PRO A 474 33.16 -7.41 14.82
CA PRO A 474 31.97 -8.15 14.37
C PRO A 474 30.85 -7.22 13.88
N ARG A 475 30.77 -6.00 14.44
CA ARG A 475 29.89 -4.91 14.03
C ARG A 475 30.18 -4.47 12.59
N THR A 476 31.41 -4.06 12.30
CA THR A 476 31.83 -3.63 10.96
C THR A 476 31.78 -4.78 9.95
N GLN A 477 31.94 -6.04 10.38
CA GLN A 477 31.83 -7.21 9.51
C GLN A 477 30.40 -7.45 9.03
N ARG A 478 29.39 -7.21 9.89
CA ARG A 478 27.97 -7.31 9.53
C ARG A 478 27.56 -6.18 8.58
N ASP A 479 28.05 -4.97 8.83
CA ASP A 479 27.75 -3.79 8.01
C ASP A 479 28.36 -3.93 6.61
N MET A 480 29.62 -4.36 6.56
CA MET A 480 30.26 -4.77 5.31
C MET A 480 29.55 -5.95 4.65
N GLY A 481 28.84 -6.79 5.39
CA GLY A 481 28.01 -7.87 4.85
C GLY A 481 26.83 -7.35 4.05
N MET A 482 26.16 -6.29 4.52
CA MET A 482 25.05 -5.65 3.80
C MET A 482 25.55 -4.79 2.63
N GLU A 483 26.68 -4.08 2.77
CA GLU A 483 27.32 -3.35 1.66
C GLU A 483 27.80 -4.28 0.53
N ARG A 484 28.10 -5.55 0.83
CA ARG A 484 28.65 -6.53 -0.12
C ARG A 484 27.63 -7.02 -1.17
N THR A 485 26.36 -6.63 -1.08
CA THR A 485 25.29 -7.13 -1.94
C THR A 485 24.41 -5.99 -2.43
N SER A 486 24.99 -4.99 -3.09
CA SER A 486 24.22 -4.01 -3.87
C SER A 486 24.85 -3.80 -5.23
N ILE A 487 24.03 -3.48 -6.23
CA ILE A 487 24.45 -3.13 -7.59
C ILE A 487 24.02 -1.70 -7.91
N PRO A 488 24.67 -0.99 -8.86
CA PRO A 488 24.23 0.35 -9.24
C PRO A 488 22.78 0.36 -9.77
N VAL A 489 21.99 1.37 -9.43
CA VAL A 489 20.61 1.52 -9.90
C VAL A 489 20.56 1.64 -11.43
N SER A 490 21.54 2.29 -12.06
CA SER A 490 21.66 2.36 -13.52
C SER A 490 21.73 0.99 -14.20
N VAL A 491 22.50 0.05 -13.64
CA VAL A 491 22.62 -1.33 -14.13
C VAL A 491 21.31 -2.11 -13.93
N PHE A 492 20.62 -1.86 -12.82
CA PHE A 492 19.29 -2.43 -12.59
C PHE A 492 18.25 -1.92 -13.60
N LEU A 493 18.22 -0.61 -13.86
CA LEU A 493 17.26 0.01 -14.77
C LEU A 493 17.49 -0.40 -16.23
N SER A 494 18.73 -0.69 -16.63
CA SER A 494 19.07 -1.16 -17.98
C SER A 494 18.81 -2.67 -18.20
N ALA A 495 18.51 -3.43 -17.15
CA ALA A 495 18.26 -4.86 -17.25
C ALA A 495 16.96 -5.16 -18.04
N GLU A 496 16.89 -6.33 -18.67
CA GLU A 496 15.67 -6.88 -19.26
C GLU A 496 15.48 -8.32 -18.77
N PHE A 497 14.30 -8.62 -18.21
CA PHE A 497 13.96 -9.96 -17.75
C PHE A 497 12.87 -10.54 -18.63
N SER A 498 13.12 -11.69 -19.25
CA SER A 498 12.22 -12.26 -20.24
C SER A 498 11.83 -13.69 -19.89
N THR A 499 10.53 -13.98 -19.89
CA THR A 499 9.94 -15.32 -19.80
C THR A 499 9.26 -15.65 -21.12
N ASP A 500 8.65 -16.83 -21.25
CA ASP A 500 7.93 -17.18 -22.48
C ASP A 500 6.68 -16.29 -22.70
N LEU A 501 6.10 -15.74 -21.63
CA LEU A 501 4.86 -14.96 -21.70
C LEU A 501 5.09 -13.45 -21.84
N GLU A 502 6.17 -12.94 -21.27
CA GLU A 502 6.32 -11.50 -21.05
C GLU A 502 7.78 -11.10 -20.93
N THR A 503 8.00 -9.80 -21.08
CA THR A 503 9.27 -9.14 -20.87
C THR A 503 9.07 -8.02 -19.86
N MET A 504 9.80 -8.06 -18.76
CA MET A 504 9.80 -7.04 -17.73
C MET A 504 10.95 -6.06 -17.95
N LYS A 505 10.62 -4.76 -18.00
CA LYS A 505 11.56 -3.66 -18.30
C LYS A 505 11.63 -2.67 -17.14
N PRO A 506 12.54 -2.87 -16.16
CA PRO A 506 12.78 -1.95 -15.05
C PRO A 506 12.92 -0.49 -15.45
N ARG A 507 13.50 -0.16 -16.62
CA ARG A 507 13.57 1.23 -17.12
C ARG A 507 12.26 2.00 -17.11
N LEU A 508 11.10 1.33 -17.15
CA LEU A 508 9.79 1.99 -17.10
C LEU A 508 9.50 2.66 -15.75
N ILE A 509 10.25 2.35 -14.67
CA ILE A 509 10.13 3.03 -13.37
C ILE A 509 11.15 4.15 -13.16
N THR A 510 11.92 4.53 -14.19
CA THR A 510 12.91 5.62 -14.12
C THR A 510 12.29 6.91 -13.60
N ASP A 511 11.08 7.23 -14.08
CA ASP A 511 10.35 8.43 -13.66
C ASP A 511 10.01 8.42 -12.16
N ARG A 512 9.83 7.23 -11.54
CA ARG A 512 9.60 7.11 -10.10
C ARG A 512 10.84 7.44 -9.28
N PHE A 513 12.01 6.96 -9.72
CA PHE A 513 13.28 7.34 -9.08
C PHE A 513 13.48 8.86 -9.12
N LEU A 514 13.19 9.49 -10.26
CA LEU A 514 13.27 10.95 -10.43
C LEU A 514 12.23 11.70 -9.59
N GLN A 515 10.98 11.24 -9.58
CA GLN A 515 9.89 11.84 -8.80
C GLN A 515 10.22 11.90 -7.31
N TYR A 516 10.87 10.86 -6.78
CA TYR A 516 11.26 10.77 -5.38
C TYR A 516 12.69 11.26 -5.11
N GLY A 517 13.34 11.90 -6.09
CA GLY A 517 14.67 12.49 -5.92
C GLY A 517 15.77 11.49 -5.56
N ILE A 518 15.63 10.22 -5.99
CA ILE A 518 16.65 9.18 -5.77
C ILE A 518 17.66 9.27 -6.93
N PRO A 519 18.92 9.65 -6.68
CA PRO A 519 19.90 9.88 -7.75
C PRO A 519 20.32 8.56 -8.39
N ILE A 520 19.95 8.34 -9.65
CA ILE A 520 20.17 7.07 -10.37
C ILE A 520 21.67 6.72 -10.50
N GLU A 521 22.52 7.73 -10.71
CA GLU A 521 23.95 7.55 -10.97
C GLU A 521 24.74 7.15 -9.72
N GLU A 522 24.31 7.63 -8.55
CA GLU A 522 25.03 7.45 -7.28
C GLU A 522 24.38 6.38 -6.39
N SER A 523 23.12 6.03 -6.65
CA SER A 523 22.39 5.07 -5.82
C SER A 523 22.75 3.63 -6.18
N THR A 524 22.76 2.79 -5.15
CA THR A 524 22.81 1.34 -5.28
C THR A 524 21.47 0.72 -4.84
N ILE A 525 21.22 -0.50 -5.29
CA ILE A 525 20.04 -1.28 -4.95
C ILE A 525 20.43 -2.69 -4.55
N THR A 526 19.87 -3.18 -3.45
CA THR A 526 20.06 -4.56 -2.98
C THR A 526 19.12 -5.53 -3.71
N PHE A 527 19.43 -6.83 -3.66
CA PHE A 527 18.56 -7.87 -4.22
C PHE A 527 17.12 -7.81 -3.67
N GLN A 528 17.00 -7.61 -2.36
CA GLN A 528 15.71 -7.54 -1.68
C GLN A 528 14.92 -6.31 -2.15
N GLU A 529 15.57 -5.16 -2.30
CA GLU A 529 14.96 -3.94 -2.83
C GLU A 529 14.52 -4.10 -4.29
N MET A 530 15.34 -4.74 -5.14
CA MET A 530 14.97 -5.05 -6.53
C MET A 530 13.68 -5.87 -6.59
N VAL A 531 13.59 -6.96 -5.82
CA VAL A 531 12.40 -7.83 -5.83
C VAL A 531 11.17 -7.09 -5.30
N ASN A 532 11.31 -6.31 -4.22
CA ASN A 532 10.18 -5.54 -3.67
C ASN A 532 9.69 -4.45 -4.62
N CYS A 533 10.62 -3.67 -5.19
CA CYS A 533 10.31 -2.64 -6.17
C CYS A 533 9.61 -3.25 -7.40
N LEU A 534 10.17 -4.31 -7.98
CA LEU A 534 9.54 -4.98 -9.11
C LEU A 534 8.20 -5.63 -8.74
N ASN A 535 8.03 -6.11 -7.50
CA ASN A 535 6.76 -6.73 -7.06
C ASN A 535 5.64 -5.71 -6.97
N GLU A 536 5.93 -4.50 -6.53
CA GLU A 536 4.97 -3.42 -6.49
C GLU A 536 4.60 -2.93 -7.90
N TYR A 537 5.60 -2.72 -8.75
CA TYR A 537 5.43 -2.11 -10.07
C TYR A 537 5.29 -3.12 -11.20
N TYR A 538 5.11 -4.41 -10.89
CA TYR A 538 5.14 -5.51 -11.85
C TYR A 538 4.25 -5.26 -13.08
N VAL A 539 3.00 -4.80 -12.87
CA VAL A 539 2.05 -4.50 -13.95
C VAL A 539 2.52 -3.33 -14.84
N GLU A 540 3.21 -2.35 -14.27
CA GLU A 540 3.74 -1.19 -15.00
C GLU A 540 5.01 -1.56 -15.79
N VAL A 541 5.83 -2.47 -15.26
CA VAL A 541 7.09 -2.89 -15.92
C VAL A 541 6.92 -4.09 -16.85
N SER A 542 5.86 -4.87 -16.73
CA SER A 542 5.60 -6.05 -17.56
C SER A 542 5.04 -5.65 -18.91
N VAL A 543 5.69 -6.10 -19.98
CA VAL A 543 5.22 -5.97 -21.36
C VAL A 543 4.90 -7.37 -21.88
N ASP A 544 3.65 -7.58 -22.25
CA ASP A 544 3.21 -8.85 -22.82
C ASP A 544 3.90 -9.13 -24.15
N LYS A 545 4.43 -10.36 -24.31
CA LYS A 545 4.89 -10.82 -25.62
C LYS A 545 3.69 -11.09 -26.51
N LEU A 546 3.83 -10.75 -27.79
CA LEU A 546 2.88 -11.17 -28.80
C LEU A 546 3.10 -12.65 -29.08
N ILE A 547 2.12 -13.48 -28.71
CA ILE A 547 2.16 -14.93 -28.90
C ILE A 547 1.04 -15.28 -29.88
N SER A 548 1.39 -15.99 -30.96
CA SER A 548 0.41 -16.50 -31.91
C SER A 548 -0.32 -17.71 -31.34
N VAL A 549 -1.51 -18.01 -31.88
CA VAL A 549 -2.29 -19.18 -31.48
C VAL A 549 -1.49 -20.47 -31.72
N ASP A 550 -0.75 -20.56 -32.83
CA ASP A 550 0.08 -21.73 -33.13
C ASP A 550 1.20 -21.91 -32.10
N THR A 551 1.86 -20.82 -31.70
CA THR A 551 2.85 -20.89 -30.62
C THR A 551 2.21 -21.36 -29.32
N ILE A 552 1.01 -20.88 -28.97
CA ILE A 552 0.27 -21.34 -27.76
C ILE A 552 0.00 -22.85 -27.81
N ARG A 553 -0.38 -23.40 -28.97
CA ARG A 553 -0.59 -24.84 -29.14
C ARG A 553 0.68 -25.65 -28.86
N GLU A 554 1.82 -25.15 -29.35
CA GLU A 554 3.14 -25.76 -29.18
C GLU A 554 3.70 -25.64 -27.75
N MET A 555 3.22 -24.68 -26.94
CA MET A 555 3.72 -24.50 -25.57
C MET A 555 3.52 -25.76 -24.73
N THR A 556 4.54 -26.21 -24.01
CA THR A 556 4.43 -27.34 -23.11
C THR A 556 3.78 -26.90 -21.79
N VAL A 557 2.78 -27.64 -21.31
CA VAL A 557 2.22 -27.41 -19.97
C VAL A 557 3.23 -27.98 -18.98
N PRO A 558 3.78 -27.18 -18.04
CA PRO A 558 4.67 -27.71 -17.02
C PRO A 558 3.93 -28.78 -16.21
N ALA A 559 4.50 -29.98 -16.15
CA ALA A 559 3.96 -31.02 -15.31
C ALA A 559 4.00 -30.57 -13.84
N LEU A 560 2.93 -30.84 -13.09
CA LEU A 560 3.00 -30.86 -11.63
C LEU A 560 3.77 -32.11 -11.23
N GLU A 561 5.06 -32.19 -11.59
CA GLU A 561 5.90 -33.20 -10.97
C GLU A 561 5.86 -32.91 -9.47
N ALA A 562 5.32 -33.88 -8.71
CA ALA A 562 5.24 -33.82 -7.26
C ALA A 562 6.60 -33.33 -6.77
N VAL A 563 6.61 -32.26 -5.97
CA VAL A 563 7.79 -31.65 -5.37
C VAL A 563 8.44 -32.69 -4.44
N ALA A 564 9.11 -33.66 -5.05
CA ALA A 564 9.65 -34.84 -4.41
C ALA A 564 11.05 -34.49 -3.93
N ALA A 565 11.09 -33.85 -2.75
CA ALA A 565 12.28 -33.46 -2.00
C ALA A 565 13.29 -32.56 -2.77
N PRO A 566 14.02 -31.67 -2.07
CA PRO A 566 15.04 -30.85 -2.71
C PRO A 566 16.14 -31.75 -3.31
N ARG A 567 16.09 -31.99 -4.62
CA ARG A 567 17.16 -32.66 -5.38
C ARG A 567 18.38 -31.74 -5.32
N SER A 568 19.36 -32.11 -4.50
CA SER A 568 20.64 -31.44 -4.37
C SER A 568 21.51 -31.67 -5.60
N SER A 569 21.19 -31.07 -6.75
CA SER A 569 22.10 -30.78 -7.89
C SER A 569 21.30 -30.53 -9.18
N THR A 570 20.96 -29.27 -9.47
CA THR A 570 20.53 -28.87 -10.81
C THR A 570 21.75 -28.62 -11.70
N SER A 571 21.82 -29.31 -12.83
CA SER A 571 22.81 -29.08 -13.88
C SER A 571 22.63 -27.70 -14.50
N ARG A 572 23.74 -27.00 -14.73
CA ARG A 572 23.86 -25.57 -15.06
C ARG A 572 23.38 -25.16 -16.47
N SER A 573 22.78 -26.07 -17.25
CA SER A 573 22.59 -25.90 -18.70
C SER A 573 21.27 -25.28 -19.16
N ASP A 574 20.22 -25.23 -18.33
CA ASP A 574 18.88 -24.79 -18.77
C ASP A 574 18.48 -23.41 -18.24
N ILE A 575 19.46 -22.53 -18.02
CA ILE A 575 19.17 -21.17 -17.53
C ILE A 575 18.71 -20.29 -18.72
N PRO A 576 17.53 -19.65 -18.65
CA PRO A 576 17.07 -18.73 -19.68
C PRO A 576 18.09 -17.61 -19.93
N LYS A 577 18.28 -17.24 -21.21
CA LYS A 577 19.25 -16.21 -21.61
C LYS A 577 18.80 -14.83 -21.10
N ILE A 578 19.69 -14.16 -20.38
CA ILE A 578 19.56 -12.75 -20.01
C ILE A 578 20.21 -11.93 -21.12
N PHE A 579 19.48 -10.99 -21.74
CA PHE A 579 20.02 -10.06 -22.71
C PHE A 579 20.36 -8.74 -22.02
N ILE A 580 21.56 -8.24 -22.25
CA ILE A 580 22.01 -6.90 -21.83
C ILE A 580 22.20 -6.12 -23.13
N ASP A 581 21.39 -5.08 -23.35
CA ASP A 581 21.61 -4.17 -24.48
C ASP A 581 22.82 -3.29 -24.18
N GLU A 582 23.96 -3.53 -24.85
CA GLU A 582 25.18 -2.71 -24.74
C GLU A 582 25.08 -1.36 -25.49
N VAL A 583 23.94 -1.08 -26.13
CA VAL A 583 23.74 0.13 -26.93
C VAL A 583 23.00 1.18 -26.10
N LEU A 584 23.73 1.93 -25.26
CA LEU A 584 23.45 3.30 -24.76
C LEU A 584 24.28 3.55 -23.48
N LEU A 585 25.54 3.93 -23.68
CA LEU A 585 26.34 4.70 -22.72
C LEU A 585 26.71 6.03 -23.37
#